data_AF-A0A8X6XL68-F1
#
_entry.id   AF-A0A8X6XL68-F1
#
_cell.length_a   1.000
_cell.length_b   1.000
_cell.length_c   1.000
_cell.angle_alpha   90.00
_cell.angle_beta   90.00
_cell.angle_gamma   90.00
#
_symmetry.space_group_name_H-M   'P 1'
#
loop_
_entity.id
_entity.type
_entity.pdbx_description
1 polymer ?
#
loop_
_entity_poly.entity_id
_entity_poly.type
_entity_poly.pdbx_seq_one_letter_code
_entity_poly.pdbx_strand_id
1 'polypeptide(L)'
;MAPPIKPKDSTSEPEAGTAKTLVILAKPPDKNKGTQSGNTLPSPSIQTELLKSPTIAQKTSVSTEQDNGTSSHSTPSTSKDDSFSDLVKNVAQRVYLQQKPSTTQSDGEQKILSPLEMSYPVKLVDESLQWCDNALEYLHDASDFYVIGVLGLQGVGKSTVMSIISGIHSERSKWQLFKPQTNDLKEIGEHCTSGIDMYVTNQRVILLDTQPVMSASVMDHMIQYEKKPPGGPDYHSVENALLMQSLQQAAFMMAVCHTIISVQDWFIDLNYLKFLQSAEMLKPTTPINLHDLNPLPEETTEYYPHIVFVQNRSQKNDFSENSIVKMEETLCYVLQKSKLKYSGCVSPRTQRNPKDPPPKVNLFLIPDKEPPDSDSPVNRFPEYKIHPGYKYLTELLSRQVLSMPRSLLTHTALTEKNWFHYSARIWETVKKSTLFLEYNRLLP
;
A
#
# COMPACT_ATOMS: atom_id res chain seq x y z
N MET A 1 -41.14 19.40 -31.00
CA MET A 1 -42.61 19.21 -31.06
C MET A 1 -42.97 18.15 -30.03
N ALA A 2 -43.56 18.55 -28.92
CA ALA A 2 -44.25 17.61 -28.03
C ALA A 2 -45.55 17.15 -28.70
N PRO A 3 -46.13 16.03 -28.23
CA PRO A 3 -47.37 16.24 -27.49
C PRO A 3 -47.38 15.55 -26.11
N PRO A 4 -48.25 16.02 -25.20
CA PRO A 4 -48.30 15.65 -23.79
C PRO A 4 -49.44 14.66 -23.50
N ILE A 5 -49.54 14.16 -22.26
CA ILE A 5 -50.77 14.03 -21.42
C ILE A 5 -50.45 13.21 -20.14
N LYS A 6 -50.67 13.84 -18.99
CA LYS A 6 -50.96 13.25 -17.64
C LYS A 6 -52.49 13.41 -17.39
N PRO A 7 -53.12 13.02 -16.26
CA PRO A 7 -52.88 12.01 -15.19
C PRO A 7 -54.16 11.17 -14.85
N LYS A 8 -54.10 10.20 -13.92
CA LYS A 8 -55.02 10.12 -12.73
C LYS A 8 -54.81 8.89 -11.83
N ASP A 9 -55.14 9.12 -10.56
CA ASP A 9 -54.99 8.31 -9.35
C ASP A 9 -55.97 7.13 -9.17
N SER A 10 -55.55 6.25 -8.25
CA SER A 10 -56.27 5.59 -7.15
C SER A 10 -57.20 4.37 -7.38
N THR A 11 -56.86 3.33 -6.59
CA THR A 11 -57.72 2.38 -5.84
C THR A 11 -58.56 1.33 -6.58
N SER A 12 -58.21 0.04 -6.43
CA SER A 12 -59.06 -1.03 -5.86
C SER A 12 -58.44 -2.43 -6.04
N GLU A 13 -58.10 -3.10 -4.93
CA GLU A 13 -58.23 -4.56 -4.78
C GLU A 13 -59.74 -4.91 -4.67
N PRO A 14 -60.24 -6.16 -4.91
CA PRO A 14 -59.69 -7.44 -4.39
C PRO A 14 -59.95 -8.72 -5.24
N GLU A 15 -59.65 -9.87 -4.62
CA GLU A 15 -60.19 -11.25 -4.82
C GLU A 15 -59.26 -12.37 -5.35
N ALA A 16 -58.50 -12.92 -4.41
CA ALA A 16 -58.57 -14.29 -3.86
C ALA A 16 -58.92 -15.53 -4.74
N GLY A 17 -58.04 -16.53 -4.65
CA GLY A 17 -58.31 -17.98 -4.80
C GLY A 17 -56.99 -18.72 -5.04
N THR A 18 -56.52 -19.70 -4.27
CA THR A 18 -57.13 -20.65 -3.34
C THR A 18 -56.11 -21.15 -2.32
N ALA A 19 -56.57 -21.35 -1.09
CA ALA A 19 -55.84 -21.86 0.07
C ALA A 19 -55.62 -23.39 0.06
N LYS A 20 -54.57 -23.83 0.78
CA LYS A 20 -54.66 -24.94 1.76
C LYS A 20 -53.77 -24.62 2.97
N THR A 21 -54.35 -24.84 4.15
CA THR A 21 -53.97 -24.29 5.46
C THR A 21 -53.47 -25.38 6.42
N LEU A 22 -52.43 -25.04 7.19
CA LEU A 22 -52.00 -25.39 8.57
C LEU A 22 -52.37 -26.74 9.22
N VAL A 23 -51.44 -27.25 10.06
CA VAL A 23 -51.69 -27.52 11.49
C VAL A 23 -50.43 -27.26 12.33
N ILE A 24 -50.61 -26.56 13.46
CA ILE A 24 -49.65 -26.16 14.51
C ILE A 24 -49.64 -27.21 15.64
N LEU A 25 -48.50 -27.41 16.32
CA LEU A 25 -48.51 -27.84 17.72
C LEU A 25 -47.34 -27.22 18.51
N ALA A 26 -47.65 -26.42 19.53
CA ALA A 26 -46.72 -25.94 20.55
C ALA A 26 -47.10 -26.53 21.91
N LYS A 27 -46.10 -26.91 22.71
CA LYS A 27 -46.23 -27.27 24.15
C LYS A 27 -45.34 -26.35 25.00
N PRO A 28 -45.67 -26.15 26.30
CA PRO A 28 -45.38 -24.94 27.08
C PRO A 28 -44.19 -25.10 28.07
N PRO A 29 -43.82 -24.03 28.80
CA PRO A 29 -42.73 -24.05 29.78
C PRO A 29 -43.21 -24.45 31.19
N ASP A 30 -42.39 -25.23 31.90
CA ASP A 30 -42.57 -25.56 33.32
C ASP A 30 -41.81 -24.58 34.24
N LYS A 31 -42.50 -24.14 35.30
CA LYS A 31 -41.97 -23.39 36.45
C LYS A 31 -41.74 -24.33 37.63
N ASN A 32 -40.66 -24.16 38.37
CA ASN A 32 -40.67 -24.42 39.81
C ASN A 32 -39.82 -23.40 40.60
N LYS A 33 -40.30 -23.14 41.82
CA LYS A 33 -40.12 -21.96 42.69
C LYS A 33 -38.80 -21.91 43.48
N GLY A 34 -38.44 -20.70 43.93
CA GLY A 34 -37.52 -20.49 45.07
C GLY A 34 -37.03 -19.05 45.24
N THR A 35 -37.77 -18.24 45.99
CA THR A 35 -37.55 -16.83 46.36
C THR A 35 -36.34 -16.64 47.29
N GLN A 36 -35.52 -15.58 47.12
CA GLN A 36 -35.30 -14.48 48.09
C GLN A 36 -34.08 -13.60 47.76
N SER A 37 -34.23 -12.35 48.18
CA SER A 37 -33.40 -11.14 48.03
C SER A 37 -32.03 -11.19 48.70
N GLY A 38 -31.09 -10.37 48.21
CA GLY A 38 -29.97 -9.88 49.03
C GLY A 38 -28.89 -9.17 48.24
N ASN A 39 -28.81 -7.84 48.40
CA ASN A 39 -27.61 -7.05 48.12
C ASN A 39 -26.38 -7.66 48.81
N THR A 40 -25.23 -7.74 48.13
CA THR A 40 -23.90 -7.38 48.66
C THR A 40 -22.81 -7.66 47.60
N LEU A 41 -21.97 -6.66 47.34
CA LEU A 41 -20.58 -6.89 46.93
C LEU A 41 -19.87 -7.63 48.08
N PRO A 42 -18.96 -8.55 47.76
CA PRO A 42 -17.55 -8.20 47.97
C PRO A 42 -16.59 -8.78 46.91
N SER A 43 -15.51 -8.05 46.63
CA SER A 43 -14.24 -8.59 46.16
C SER A 43 -13.61 -9.46 47.27
N PRO A 44 -12.70 -10.46 47.01
CA PRO A 44 -11.32 -10.13 46.61
C PRO A 44 -10.52 -11.19 45.81
N SER A 45 -9.40 -10.70 45.25
CA SER A 45 -8.05 -11.31 45.13
C SER A 45 -7.77 -12.67 44.46
N ILE A 46 -6.95 -12.58 43.40
CA ILE A 46 -5.69 -13.32 43.11
C ILE A 46 -5.77 -14.86 43.03
N GLN A 47 -5.55 -15.40 41.83
CA GLN A 47 -4.52 -16.43 41.62
C GLN A 47 -4.00 -16.46 40.17
N THR A 48 -2.69 -16.35 40.11
CA THR A 48 -1.75 -16.51 39.00
C THR A 48 -1.73 -17.97 38.55
N GLU A 49 -1.91 -18.25 37.26
CA GLU A 49 -1.40 -19.49 36.68
C GLU A 49 -0.69 -19.23 35.35
N LEU A 50 0.63 -19.44 35.42
CA LEU A 50 1.55 -19.56 34.30
C LEU A 50 1.15 -20.77 33.45
N LEU A 51 0.90 -20.56 32.15
CA LEU A 51 0.88 -21.65 31.18
C LEU A 51 2.18 -21.67 30.37
N LYS A 52 2.96 -22.71 30.67
CA LYS A 52 4.17 -23.16 30.00
C LYS A 52 3.87 -23.53 28.55
N SER A 53 4.81 -23.18 27.67
CA SER A 53 5.00 -23.74 26.35
C SER A 53 5.40 -25.23 26.40
N PRO A 54 5.02 -26.03 25.40
CA PRO A 54 5.76 -27.23 25.06
C PRO A 54 6.40 -27.14 23.67
N THR A 55 7.67 -27.56 23.65
CA THR A 55 8.59 -27.65 22.50
C THR A 55 8.67 -29.10 22.03
N ILE A 56 8.53 -29.27 20.70
CA ILE A 56 9.13 -30.28 19.77
C ILE A 56 8.93 -31.79 20.04
N ALA A 57 8.49 -32.47 18.98
CA ALA A 57 8.95 -33.82 18.65
C ALA A 57 9.32 -33.89 17.15
N GLN A 58 10.62 -34.02 16.88
CA GLN A 58 11.18 -34.40 15.58
C GLN A 58 11.00 -35.91 15.37
N LYS A 59 10.70 -36.32 14.13
CA LYS A 59 10.85 -37.72 13.71
C LYS A 59 11.55 -37.80 12.36
N THR A 60 12.77 -38.32 12.42
CA THR A 60 13.61 -38.83 11.33
C THR A 60 13.00 -40.08 10.69
N SER A 61 13.07 -40.18 9.37
CA SER A 61 13.25 -41.45 8.68
C SER A 61 13.89 -41.24 7.30
N VAL A 62 15.03 -41.90 7.12
CA VAL A 62 15.76 -42.10 5.86
C VAL A 62 15.21 -43.35 5.16
N SER A 63 15.09 -43.33 3.84
CA SER A 63 15.27 -44.53 3.00
C SER A 63 15.55 -44.14 1.54
N THR A 64 16.42 -44.95 0.94
CA THR A 64 17.09 -44.86 -0.36
C THR A 64 16.48 -45.89 -1.33
N GLU A 65 16.76 -45.72 -2.64
CA GLU A 65 16.74 -46.68 -3.79
C GLU A 65 15.93 -46.12 -4.98
N GLN A 66 16.55 -45.68 -6.09
CA GLN A 66 17.29 -46.35 -7.19
C GLN A 66 16.44 -46.69 -8.43
N ASP A 67 16.99 -46.23 -9.56
CA ASP A 67 16.61 -46.28 -10.98
C ASP A 67 16.03 -47.59 -11.55
N ASN A 68 15.18 -47.46 -12.58
CA ASN A 68 15.51 -47.96 -13.93
C ASN A 68 14.53 -47.47 -15.02
N GLY A 69 15.09 -47.05 -16.15
CA GLY A 69 14.36 -46.55 -17.31
C GLY A 69 13.97 -47.59 -18.34
N THR A 70 13.08 -47.21 -19.27
CA THR A 70 13.02 -47.79 -20.62
C THR A 70 12.45 -46.76 -21.60
N SER A 71 13.15 -46.57 -22.71
CA SER A 71 12.80 -45.70 -23.83
C SER A 71 11.92 -46.43 -24.86
N SER A 72 11.00 -45.70 -25.50
CA SER A 72 10.58 -46.00 -26.87
C SER A 72 10.13 -44.72 -27.59
N HIS A 73 10.58 -44.60 -28.84
CA HIS A 73 10.46 -43.47 -29.74
C HIS A 73 9.09 -43.40 -30.43
N SER A 74 8.52 -42.19 -30.56
CA SER A 74 7.79 -41.73 -31.75
C SER A 74 7.73 -40.20 -31.80
N THR A 75 8.22 -39.61 -32.89
CA THR A 75 8.20 -38.16 -33.20
C THR A 75 7.02 -37.84 -34.16
N PRO A 76 6.76 -36.57 -34.56
CA PRO A 76 5.95 -35.63 -33.78
C PRO A 76 4.82 -34.95 -34.61
N SER A 77 3.84 -34.34 -33.94
CA SER A 77 2.99 -33.32 -34.55
C SER A 77 3.12 -31.99 -33.80
N THR A 78 3.39 -30.95 -34.58
CA THR A 78 3.70 -29.56 -34.27
C THR A 78 2.62 -28.77 -33.51
N SER A 79 3.03 -28.05 -32.48
CA SER A 79 2.53 -26.71 -32.14
C SER A 79 3.63 -25.92 -31.44
N LYS A 80 4.13 -24.86 -32.08
CA LYS A 80 5.13 -23.94 -31.55
C LYS A 80 4.41 -22.92 -30.67
N ASP A 81 4.82 -22.78 -29.40
CA ASP A 81 4.88 -21.50 -28.66
C ASP A 81 5.36 -21.71 -27.21
N ASP A 82 6.60 -22.16 -27.02
CA ASP A 82 7.25 -22.17 -25.68
C ASP A 82 8.71 -21.66 -25.68
N SER A 83 9.14 -21.03 -26.78
CA SER A 83 10.55 -20.63 -26.98
C SER A 83 11.05 -19.51 -26.05
N PHE A 84 10.17 -18.80 -25.34
CA PHE A 84 10.56 -17.65 -24.50
C PHE A 84 10.88 -18.04 -23.05
N SER A 85 10.12 -18.98 -22.47
CA SER A 85 10.37 -19.53 -21.13
C SER A 85 11.75 -20.20 -21.04
N ASP A 86 12.10 -20.98 -22.07
CA ASP A 86 13.34 -21.74 -22.09
C ASP A 86 14.55 -20.86 -22.37
N LEU A 87 14.38 -19.76 -23.08
CA LEU A 87 15.45 -18.78 -23.28
C LEU A 87 15.77 -18.05 -21.96
N VAL A 88 14.74 -17.70 -21.18
CA VAL A 88 14.90 -17.06 -19.86
C VAL A 88 15.56 -18.01 -18.85
N LYS A 89 15.18 -19.29 -18.82
CA LYS A 89 15.83 -20.30 -17.98
C LYS A 89 17.28 -20.57 -18.39
N ASN A 90 17.57 -20.65 -19.68
CA ASN A 90 18.92 -20.90 -20.19
C ASN A 90 19.87 -19.71 -19.99
N VAL A 91 19.37 -18.47 -20.05
CA VAL A 91 20.16 -17.28 -19.72
C VAL A 91 20.46 -17.22 -18.22
N ALA A 92 19.49 -17.54 -17.36
CA ALA A 92 19.72 -17.64 -15.91
C ALA A 92 20.76 -18.72 -15.54
N GLN A 93 20.74 -19.85 -16.25
CA GLN A 93 21.65 -20.97 -15.98
C GLN A 93 23.08 -20.75 -16.54
N ARG A 94 23.24 -19.97 -17.61
CA ARG A 94 24.56 -19.56 -18.13
C ARG A 94 25.23 -18.49 -17.27
N VAL A 95 24.46 -17.62 -16.62
CA VAL A 95 25.01 -16.63 -15.67
C VAL A 95 25.49 -17.31 -14.37
N TYR A 96 24.90 -18.45 -14.00
CA TYR A 96 25.26 -19.18 -12.77
C TYR A 96 26.55 -20.05 -12.87
N LEU A 97 27.08 -20.31 -14.08
CA LEU A 97 28.21 -21.23 -14.29
C LEU A 97 29.56 -20.56 -14.60
N GLN A 98 29.67 -19.24 -14.52
CA GLN A 98 30.95 -18.54 -14.65
C GLN A 98 31.29 -17.73 -13.41
N GLN A 99 31.64 -18.42 -12.32
CA GLN A 99 32.55 -17.90 -11.29
C GLN A 99 33.03 -19.04 -10.40
N LYS A 100 34.14 -19.66 -10.78
CA LYS A 100 34.94 -20.49 -9.87
C LYS A 100 36.41 -20.13 -10.06
N PRO A 101 37.02 -19.33 -9.18
CA PRO A 101 38.46 -19.28 -9.06
C PRO A 101 38.91 -20.35 -8.06
N SER A 102 39.72 -21.28 -8.54
CA SER A 102 40.58 -22.14 -7.74
C SER A 102 41.78 -21.35 -7.24
N THR A 103 42.00 -21.25 -5.92
CA THR A 103 43.27 -21.58 -5.23
C THR A 103 43.26 -21.23 -3.74
N THR A 104 43.64 -22.23 -2.93
CA THR A 104 44.43 -22.25 -1.68
C THR A 104 44.16 -21.28 -0.52
N GLN A 105 44.07 -21.89 0.67
CA GLN A 105 43.93 -21.30 2.00
C GLN A 105 45.09 -20.37 2.40
N SER A 106 44.75 -19.23 3.01
CA SER A 106 45.50 -18.62 4.11
C SER A 106 44.56 -17.70 4.92
N ASP A 107 44.73 -17.72 6.24
CA ASP A 107 43.88 -17.17 7.30
C ASP A 107 43.50 -15.68 7.20
N GLY A 108 42.32 -15.35 7.76
CA GLY A 108 42.19 -14.12 8.56
C GLY A 108 41.38 -12.93 8.03
N GLU A 109 40.64 -13.03 6.92
CA GLU A 109 39.75 -11.94 6.47
C GLU A 109 38.29 -12.37 6.52
N GLN A 110 37.50 -11.73 7.39
CA GLN A 110 36.04 -11.79 7.32
C GLN A 110 35.62 -11.26 5.94
N LYS A 111 35.35 -12.19 5.01
CA LYS A 111 34.72 -11.88 3.73
C LYS A 111 33.37 -11.22 4.03
N ILE A 112 33.32 -9.90 3.91
CA ILE A 112 32.06 -9.14 3.88
C ILE A 112 31.33 -9.63 2.64
N LEU A 113 30.39 -10.56 2.82
CA LEU A 113 29.50 -10.98 1.75
C LEU A 113 28.75 -9.74 1.28
N SER A 114 28.82 -9.45 -0.01
CA SER A 114 27.99 -8.41 -0.62
C SER A 114 26.53 -8.75 -0.30
N PRO A 115 25.75 -7.81 0.24
CA PRO A 115 24.40 -8.12 0.67
C PRO A 115 23.52 -8.59 -0.49
N LEU A 116 22.49 -9.37 -0.15
CA LEU A 116 21.54 -9.88 -1.13
C LEU A 116 20.77 -8.69 -1.75
N GLU A 117 21.01 -8.45 -3.04
CA GLU A 117 20.30 -7.41 -3.79
C GLU A 117 18.93 -7.93 -4.27
N MET A 118 17.91 -7.07 -4.16
CA MET A 118 16.57 -7.39 -4.66
C MET A 118 16.54 -7.27 -6.19
N SER A 119 16.09 -8.33 -6.87
CA SER A 119 15.85 -8.27 -8.33
C SER A 119 14.43 -7.81 -8.68
N TYR A 120 13.48 -8.00 -7.76
CA TYR A 120 12.07 -7.65 -7.93
C TYR A 120 11.45 -7.31 -6.56
N PRO A 121 10.37 -6.50 -6.53
CA PRO A 121 9.62 -6.26 -5.29
C PRO A 121 9.05 -7.55 -4.71
N VAL A 122 9.00 -7.64 -3.39
CA VAL A 122 8.38 -8.74 -2.65
C VAL A 122 7.16 -8.23 -1.89
N LYS A 123 6.21 -9.11 -1.57
CA LYS A 123 5.06 -8.74 -0.74
C LYS A 123 5.52 -8.47 0.69
N LEU A 124 5.15 -7.30 1.21
CA LEU A 124 5.17 -6.99 2.65
C LEU A 124 3.82 -7.38 3.28
N VAL A 125 2.74 -7.07 2.56
CA VAL A 125 1.38 -7.49 2.87
C VAL A 125 0.79 -8.11 1.60
N ASP A 126 0.24 -9.32 1.71
CA ASP A 126 -0.32 -10.03 0.56
C ASP A 126 -1.75 -9.58 0.18
N GLU A 127 -2.32 -10.23 -0.83
CA GLU A 127 -3.71 -9.99 -1.29
C GLU A 127 -4.77 -10.20 -0.22
N SER A 128 -4.52 -11.14 0.69
CA SER A 128 -5.41 -11.44 1.82
C SER A 128 -5.14 -10.55 3.04
N LEU A 129 -4.37 -9.48 2.84
CA LEU A 129 -3.98 -8.50 3.86
C LEU A 129 -3.22 -9.14 5.03
N GLN A 130 -2.43 -10.18 4.77
CA GLN A 130 -1.58 -10.85 5.75
C GLN A 130 -0.13 -10.41 5.61
N TRP A 131 0.55 -10.33 6.76
CA TRP A 131 1.96 -9.97 6.81
C TRP A 131 2.84 -11.06 6.20
N CYS A 132 3.87 -10.65 5.44
CA CYS A 132 4.79 -11.55 4.76
C CYS A 132 6.23 -11.36 5.27
N ASP A 133 6.87 -12.44 5.73
CA ASP A 133 8.24 -12.40 6.29
C ASP A 133 9.37 -12.39 5.25
N ASN A 134 9.05 -12.60 3.97
CA ASN A 134 10.04 -12.73 2.89
C ASN A 134 10.95 -11.51 2.72
N ALA A 135 10.49 -10.31 3.11
CA ALA A 135 11.30 -9.11 2.96
C ALA A 135 12.47 -9.03 3.97
N LEU A 136 12.41 -9.77 5.08
CA LEU A 136 13.39 -9.69 6.17
C LEU A 136 14.81 -10.08 5.72
N GLU A 137 14.95 -10.96 4.72
CA GLU A 137 16.25 -11.43 4.22
C GLU A 137 17.06 -10.33 3.48
N TYR A 138 16.39 -9.28 3.01
CA TYR A 138 17.02 -8.15 2.29
C TYR A 138 17.39 -6.98 3.22
N LEU A 139 17.04 -7.06 4.50
CA LEU A 139 17.20 -5.99 5.47
C LEU A 139 18.46 -6.13 6.31
N HIS A 140 19.07 -5.00 6.64
CA HIS A 140 20.33 -4.93 7.37
C HIS A 140 20.13 -4.46 8.82
N ASP A 141 21.11 -4.78 9.66
CA ASP A 141 21.22 -4.22 11.00
C ASP A 141 21.86 -2.81 10.97
N ALA A 142 21.41 -1.97 10.04
CA ALA A 142 21.85 -0.59 9.86
C ALA A 142 20.70 0.38 10.19
N SER A 143 21.03 1.50 10.83
CA SER A 143 20.04 2.51 11.26
C SER A 143 19.86 3.67 10.29
N ASP A 144 20.74 3.82 9.30
CA ASP A 144 20.59 4.82 8.24
C ASP A 144 19.82 4.23 7.05
N PHE A 145 18.50 4.32 7.14
CA PHE A 145 17.59 3.90 6.08
C PHE A 145 16.50 4.95 5.90
N TYR A 146 15.82 4.89 4.76
CA TYR A 146 14.73 5.80 4.44
C TYR A 146 13.54 5.00 3.92
N VAL A 147 12.32 5.39 4.30
CA VAL A 147 11.09 4.64 3.94
C VAL A 147 10.15 5.58 3.22
N ILE A 148 9.86 5.26 1.97
CA ILE A 148 8.97 6.01 1.09
C ILE A 148 7.76 5.14 0.78
N GLY A 149 6.59 5.63 1.16
CA GLY A 149 5.31 5.05 0.80
C GLY A 149 4.62 5.81 -0.32
N VAL A 150 3.76 5.14 -1.09
CA VAL A 150 2.85 5.82 -2.03
C VAL A 150 1.39 5.46 -1.72
N LEU A 151 0.51 6.47 -1.84
CA LEU A 151 -0.94 6.37 -1.70
C LEU A 151 -1.62 7.08 -2.88
N GLY A 152 -2.86 6.68 -3.17
CA GLY A 152 -3.65 7.27 -4.25
C GLY A 152 -4.70 6.31 -4.81
N LEU A 153 -5.63 6.88 -5.57
CA LEU A 153 -6.74 6.16 -6.19
C LEU A 153 -6.28 5.16 -7.26
N GLN A 154 -7.22 4.44 -7.86
CA GLN A 154 -6.94 3.57 -8.99
C GLN A 154 -6.55 4.40 -10.22
N GLY A 155 -5.59 3.90 -11.01
CA GLY A 155 -5.22 4.51 -12.29
C GLY A 155 -4.37 5.78 -12.22
N VAL A 156 -4.11 6.36 -11.05
CA VAL A 156 -3.36 7.62 -10.88
C VAL A 156 -1.85 7.50 -11.18
N GLY A 157 -1.31 6.28 -11.30
CA GLY A 157 0.10 6.04 -11.64
C GLY A 157 1.07 5.86 -10.47
N LYS A 158 0.60 5.39 -9.30
CA LYS A 158 1.41 5.14 -8.09
C LYS A 158 2.67 4.31 -8.36
N SER A 159 2.50 3.11 -8.91
CA SER A 159 3.58 2.16 -9.22
C SER A 159 4.58 2.73 -10.22
N THR A 160 4.13 3.55 -11.17
CA THR A 160 5.01 4.25 -12.12
C THR A 160 5.85 5.31 -11.39
N VAL A 161 5.23 6.14 -10.54
CA VAL A 161 5.93 7.15 -9.72
C VAL A 161 6.93 6.49 -8.78
N MET A 162 6.56 5.39 -8.12
CA MET A 162 7.47 4.66 -7.24
C MET A 162 8.65 4.03 -8.01
N SER A 163 8.39 3.50 -9.21
CA SER A 163 9.45 2.99 -10.10
C SER A 163 10.41 4.09 -10.54
N ILE A 164 9.91 5.30 -10.81
CA ILE A 164 10.75 6.47 -11.12
C ILE A 164 11.68 6.79 -9.95
N ILE A 165 11.15 6.84 -8.72
CA ILE A 165 11.91 7.20 -7.53
C ILE A 165 12.96 6.15 -7.17
N SER A 166 12.71 4.88 -7.51
CA SER A 166 13.70 3.81 -7.35
C SER A 166 14.98 4.02 -8.18
N GLY A 167 14.96 4.90 -9.18
CA GLY A 167 16.04 5.07 -10.15
C GLY A 167 16.09 3.97 -11.22
N ILE A 168 15.32 2.89 -11.06
CA ILE A 168 15.24 1.78 -12.02
C ILE A 168 14.08 2.02 -13.00
N HIS A 169 14.11 3.19 -13.64
CA HIS A 169 13.20 3.56 -14.71
C HIS A 169 13.99 3.79 -16.00
N SER A 170 13.87 2.86 -16.95
CA SER A 170 14.48 3.02 -18.28
C SER A 170 13.42 3.50 -19.27
N GLU A 171 13.65 4.63 -19.92
CA GLU A 171 12.73 5.15 -20.96
C GLU A 171 12.61 4.20 -22.16
N ARG A 172 13.67 3.42 -22.42
CA ARG A 172 13.79 2.50 -23.56
C ARG A 172 13.25 1.10 -23.26
N SER A 173 13.18 0.73 -22.00
CA SER A 173 12.62 -0.56 -21.59
C SER A 173 11.18 -0.39 -21.16
N LYS A 174 10.31 -1.30 -21.58
CA LYS A 174 8.96 -1.40 -21.00
C LYS A 174 9.01 -1.89 -19.54
N TRP A 175 10.16 -2.35 -19.09
CA TRP A 175 10.36 -2.84 -17.73
C TRP A 175 10.32 -1.69 -16.73
N GLN A 176 9.47 -1.83 -15.73
CA GLN A 176 9.39 -0.97 -14.56
C GLN A 176 9.44 -1.87 -13.33
N LEU A 177 10.09 -1.40 -12.27
CA LEU A 177 10.28 -2.15 -11.03
C LEU A 177 8.94 -2.61 -10.43
N PHE A 178 8.04 -1.66 -10.19
CA PHE A 178 6.65 -1.93 -9.83
C PHE A 178 5.82 -1.96 -11.11
N LYS A 179 5.12 -3.07 -11.34
CA LYS A 179 4.42 -3.31 -12.59
C LYS A 179 3.29 -2.27 -12.78
N PRO A 180 3.30 -1.48 -13.86
CA PRO A 180 2.18 -0.61 -14.17
C PRO A 180 1.00 -1.43 -14.70
N GLN A 181 -0.20 -0.87 -14.57
CA GLN A 181 -1.41 -1.45 -15.16
C GLN A 181 -1.26 -1.60 -16.68
N THR A 182 -1.49 -2.82 -17.18
CA THR A 182 -1.48 -3.15 -18.62
C THR A 182 -2.71 -2.57 -19.33
N ASN A 183 -2.70 -2.56 -20.67
CA ASN A 183 -3.87 -2.11 -21.43
C ASN A 183 -5.07 -3.03 -21.22
N ASP A 184 -4.84 -4.35 -21.19
CA ASP A 184 -5.90 -5.34 -20.93
C ASP A 184 -6.61 -5.07 -19.59
N LEU A 185 -5.85 -4.83 -18.51
CA LEU A 185 -6.41 -4.48 -17.20
C LEU A 185 -7.15 -3.12 -17.22
N LYS A 186 -6.72 -2.17 -18.05
CA LYS A 186 -7.42 -0.88 -18.21
C LYS A 186 -8.76 -1.06 -18.91
N GLU A 187 -8.83 -1.92 -19.93
CA GLU A 187 -10.05 -2.17 -20.70
C GLU A 187 -11.15 -2.80 -19.84
N ILE A 188 -10.78 -3.66 -18.90
CA ILE A 188 -11.71 -4.26 -17.93
C ILE A 188 -11.84 -3.48 -16.61
N GLY A 189 -11.09 -2.39 -16.44
CA GLY A 189 -11.16 -1.53 -15.27
C GLY A 189 -10.58 -2.16 -13.98
N GLU A 190 -9.65 -3.12 -14.08
CA GLU A 190 -9.10 -3.87 -12.94
C GLU A 190 -7.83 -3.23 -12.36
N HIS A 191 -7.61 -3.35 -11.05
CA HIS A 191 -6.36 -2.91 -10.42
C HIS A 191 -5.20 -3.86 -10.74
N CYS A 192 -3.97 -3.37 -10.61
CA CYS A 192 -2.76 -4.17 -10.85
C CYS A 192 -2.02 -4.53 -9.56
N THR A 193 -2.01 -3.61 -8.59
CA THR A 193 -1.32 -3.79 -7.30
C THR A 193 -2.33 -4.24 -6.27
N SER A 194 -2.05 -5.35 -5.61
CA SER A 194 -2.85 -5.93 -4.53
C SER A 194 -1.99 -6.11 -3.28
N GLY A 195 -2.48 -5.71 -2.10
CA GLY A 195 -1.68 -5.64 -0.88
C GLY A 195 -0.65 -4.50 -0.88
N ILE A 196 0.53 -4.75 -0.29
CA ILE A 196 1.65 -3.81 -0.22
C ILE A 196 2.92 -4.49 -0.71
N ASP A 197 3.47 -4.00 -1.81
CA ASP A 197 4.76 -4.43 -2.36
C ASP A 197 5.90 -3.62 -1.75
N MET A 198 7.00 -4.29 -1.45
CA MET A 198 8.20 -3.71 -0.86
C MET A 198 9.42 -3.96 -1.74
N TYR A 199 10.25 -2.94 -1.88
CA TYR A 199 11.55 -3.03 -2.55
C TYR A 199 12.60 -2.22 -1.79
N VAL A 200 13.82 -2.76 -1.68
CA VAL A 200 14.96 -2.11 -1.04
C VAL A 200 15.99 -1.78 -2.11
N THR A 201 16.25 -0.50 -2.30
CA THR A 201 17.24 0.00 -3.26
C THR A 201 18.67 -0.20 -2.77
N ASN A 202 19.64 -0.09 -3.68
CA ASN A 202 21.06 -0.17 -3.36
C ASN A 202 21.51 1.00 -2.44
N GLN A 203 20.77 2.12 -2.42
CA GLN A 203 20.98 3.24 -1.50
C GLN A 203 20.24 3.08 -0.16
N ARG A 204 19.77 1.87 0.17
CA ARG A 204 19.05 1.53 1.43
C ARG A 204 17.78 2.35 1.65
N VAL A 205 17.13 2.70 0.54
CA VAL A 205 15.76 3.25 0.57
C VAL A 205 14.77 2.11 0.40
N ILE A 206 13.87 1.97 1.37
CA ILE A 206 12.74 1.06 1.38
C ILE A 206 11.56 1.76 0.70
N LEU A 207 11.07 1.16 -0.38
CA LEU A 207 9.95 1.65 -1.17
C LEU A 207 8.74 0.75 -0.95
N LEU A 208 7.59 1.35 -0.64
CA LEU A 208 6.34 0.66 -0.39
C LEU A 208 5.27 1.11 -1.39
N ASP A 209 4.90 0.22 -2.31
CA ASP A 209 3.81 0.42 -3.28
C ASP A 209 2.52 -0.23 -2.79
N THR A 210 1.46 0.56 -2.66
CA THR A 210 0.18 0.10 -2.10
C THR A 210 -0.85 -0.13 -3.19
N GLN A 211 -1.75 -1.09 -2.95
CA GLN A 211 -2.99 -1.20 -3.72
C GLN A 211 -3.78 0.13 -3.70
N PRO A 212 -4.61 0.41 -4.72
CA PRO A 212 -5.38 1.66 -4.75
C PRO A 212 -6.38 1.76 -3.60
N VAL A 213 -6.45 2.93 -2.98
CA VAL A 213 -7.46 3.23 -1.94
C VAL A 213 -8.80 3.56 -2.57
N MET A 214 -9.90 3.22 -1.88
CA MET A 214 -11.28 3.48 -2.34
C MET A 214 -11.55 3.02 -3.78
N SER A 215 -10.97 1.89 -4.18
CA SER A 215 -11.02 1.39 -5.55
C SER A 215 -12.26 0.54 -5.83
N ALA A 216 -12.97 0.87 -6.90
CA ALA A 216 -14.11 0.09 -7.38
C ALA A 216 -13.73 -1.33 -7.79
N SER A 217 -12.56 -1.54 -8.41
CA SER A 217 -12.12 -2.89 -8.79
C SER A 217 -11.70 -3.74 -7.59
N VAL A 218 -11.14 -3.13 -6.53
CA VAL A 218 -10.90 -3.85 -5.27
C VAL A 218 -12.24 -4.24 -4.64
N MET A 219 -13.23 -3.34 -4.66
CA MET A 219 -14.59 -3.65 -4.20
C MET A 219 -15.23 -4.81 -4.98
N ASP A 220 -15.12 -4.79 -6.31
CA ASP A 220 -15.67 -5.84 -7.18
C ASP A 220 -15.00 -7.20 -6.89
N HIS A 221 -13.68 -7.21 -6.69
CA HIS A 221 -12.96 -8.40 -6.26
C HIS A 221 -13.45 -8.91 -4.88
N MET A 222 -13.72 -8.02 -3.92
CA MET A 222 -14.31 -8.40 -2.63
C MET A 222 -15.69 -9.05 -2.82
N ILE A 223 -16.55 -8.50 -3.67
CA ILE A 223 -17.89 -9.05 -3.94
C ILE A 223 -17.81 -10.44 -4.60
N GLN A 224 -16.91 -10.61 -5.56
CA GLN A 224 -16.82 -11.84 -6.36
C GLN A 224 -16.16 -13.00 -5.60
N TYR A 225 -15.08 -12.71 -4.86
CA TYR A 225 -14.19 -13.75 -4.33
C TYR A 225 -14.26 -13.89 -2.81
N GLU A 226 -14.65 -12.85 -2.07
CA GLU A 226 -14.78 -12.94 -0.62
C GLU A 226 -16.18 -13.41 -0.21
N LYS A 227 -16.25 -14.64 0.29
CA LYS A 227 -17.51 -15.24 0.77
C LYS A 227 -18.12 -14.51 1.99
N LYS A 228 -17.32 -13.68 2.67
CA LYS A 228 -17.72 -12.82 3.79
C LYS A 228 -16.97 -11.50 3.65
N PRO A 229 -17.62 -10.35 3.94
CA PRO A 229 -16.92 -9.08 3.97
C PRO A 229 -15.74 -9.16 4.96
N PRO A 230 -14.58 -8.56 4.62
CA PRO A 230 -13.38 -8.66 5.43
C PRO A 230 -13.66 -7.98 6.76
N GLY A 231 -13.56 -8.71 7.88
CA GLY A 231 -13.96 -8.31 9.24
C GLY A 231 -15.33 -8.81 9.70
N GLY A 232 -15.98 -9.69 8.95
CA GLY A 232 -17.14 -10.44 9.43
C GLY A 232 -18.39 -9.56 9.62
N PRO A 233 -19.25 -9.84 10.61
CA PRO A 233 -20.50 -9.11 10.81
C PRO A 233 -20.31 -7.67 11.30
N ASP A 234 -19.08 -7.25 11.58
CA ASP A 234 -18.78 -5.93 12.13
C ASP A 234 -18.93 -4.80 11.10
N TYR A 235 -18.97 -5.13 9.81
CA TYR A 235 -19.17 -4.17 8.72
C TYR A 235 -20.56 -4.31 8.10
N HIS A 236 -21.29 -3.20 8.03
CA HIS A 236 -22.67 -3.15 7.53
C HIS A 236 -22.78 -3.30 6.01
N SER A 237 -21.73 -2.95 5.27
CA SER A 237 -21.69 -2.96 3.80
C SER A 237 -20.27 -3.23 3.28
N VAL A 238 -20.17 -3.67 2.02
CA VAL A 238 -18.88 -3.91 1.37
C VAL A 238 -18.13 -2.58 1.15
N GLU A 239 -18.87 -1.50 0.91
CA GLU A 239 -18.36 -0.15 0.77
C GLU A 239 -17.67 0.33 2.05
N ASN A 240 -18.30 0.10 3.21
CA ASN A 240 -17.73 0.46 4.50
C ASN A 240 -16.52 -0.42 4.83
N ALA A 241 -16.58 -1.72 4.51
CA ALA A 241 -15.44 -2.63 4.67
C ALA A 241 -14.23 -2.18 3.81
N LEU A 242 -14.45 -1.81 2.55
CA LEU A 242 -13.41 -1.28 1.66
C LEU A 242 -12.81 0.03 2.19
N LEU A 243 -13.66 0.95 2.68
CA LEU A 243 -13.20 2.20 3.26
C LEU A 243 -12.35 1.94 4.50
N MET A 244 -12.75 0.99 5.37
CA MET A 244 -11.97 0.62 6.55
C MET A 244 -10.64 0.00 6.17
N GLN A 245 -10.62 -0.93 5.22
CA GLN A 245 -9.39 -1.52 4.68
C GLN A 245 -8.46 -0.43 4.11
N SER A 246 -9.01 0.54 3.39
CA SER A 246 -8.24 1.66 2.82
C SER A 246 -7.66 2.55 3.92
N LEU A 247 -8.46 2.89 4.95
CA LEU A 247 -8.03 3.71 6.08
C LEU A 247 -6.96 3.00 6.91
N GLN A 248 -7.10 1.70 7.14
CA GLN A 248 -6.12 0.87 7.85
C GLN A 248 -4.77 0.89 7.13
N GLN A 249 -4.76 0.71 5.81
CA GLN A 249 -3.53 0.81 5.02
C GLN A 249 -2.92 2.21 5.10
N ALA A 250 -3.70 3.27 4.92
CA ALA A 250 -3.18 4.64 5.00
C ALA A 250 -2.63 4.97 6.39
N ALA A 251 -3.32 4.58 7.46
CA ALA A 251 -2.88 4.73 8.85
C ALA A 251 -1.59 3.96 9.15
N PHE A 252 -1.47 2.73 8.65
CA PHE A 252 -0.24 1.95 8.73
C PHE A 252 0.92 2.67 8.03
N MET A 253 0.71 3.10 6.79
CA MET A 253 1.72 3.84 6.02
C MET A 253 2.16 5.12 6.74
N MET A 254 1.23 5.85 7.37
CA MET A 254 1.53 7.05 8.17
C MET A 254 2.37 6.77 9.41
N ALA A 255 2.27 5.56 9.98
CA ALA A 255 3.03 5.18 11.17
C ALA A 255 4.45 4.66 10.84
N VAL A 256 4.65 4.06 9.65
CA VAL A 256 5.92 3.36 9.32
C VAL A 256 6.77 4.03 8.26
N CYS A 257 6.23 5.01 7.52
CA CYS A 257 6.96 5.72 6.47
C CYS A 257 7.58 7.01 6.98
N HIS A 258 8.74 7.38 6.41
CA HIS A 258 9.31 8.71 6.61
C HIS A 258 8.64 9.75 5.72
N THR A 259 8.27 9.33 4.50
CA THR A 259 7.59 10.17 3.52
C THR A 259 6.53 9.38 2.78
N ILE A 260 5.38 10.00 2.59
CA ILE A 260 4.27 9.46 1.82
C ILE A 260 4.05 10.32 0.60
N ILE A 261 4.01 9.69 -0.55
CA ILE A 261 3.71 10.31 -1.83
C ILE A 261 2.24 10.08 -2.12
N SER A 262 1.48 11.16 -2.14
CA SER A 262 0.06 11.16 -2.45
C SER A 262 -0.12 11.52 -3.91
N VAL A 263 -0.45 10.53 -4.75
CA VAL A 263 -0.57 10.69 -6.21
C VAL A 263 -2.03 10.90 -6.59
N GLN A 264 -2.30 11.92 -7.38
CA GLN A 264 -3.59 12.23 -8.00
C GLN A 264 -3.37 12.52 -9.49
N ASP A 265 -4.38 12.28 -10.32
CA ASP A 265 -4.35 12.56 -11.76
C ASP A 265 -5.32 13.68 -12.18
N TRP A 266 -6.04 14.28 -11.23
CA TRP A 266 -6.84 15.48 -11.40
C TRP A 266 -6.83 16.33 -10.12
N PHE A 267 -6.97 17.65 -10.26
CA PHE A 267 -6.98 18.60 -9.14
C PHE A 267 -8.37 19.25 -9.00
N ILE A 268 -9.09 19.16 -7.87
CA ILE A 268 -8.76 18.51 -6.59
C ILE A 268 -9.86 17.53 -6.15
N ASP A 269 -9.45 16.35 -5.69
CA ASP A 269 -10.37 15.37 -5.08
C ASP A 269 -10.52 15.63 -3.57
N LEU A 270 -11.63 16.26 -3.18
CA LEU A 270 -11.92 16.55 -1.78
C LEU A 270 -12.25 15.29 -0.96
N ASN A 271 -12.78 14.24 -1.58
CA ASN A 271 -13.08 12.99 -0.87
C ASN A 271 -11.79 12.27 -0.50
N TYR A 272 -10.83 12.26 -1.41
CA TYR A 272 -9.49 11.72 -1.14
C TYR A 272 -8.73 12.52 -0.07
N LEU A 273 -8.84 13.86 -0.07
CA LEU A 273 -8.24 14.66 1.00
C LEU A 273 -8.90 14.42 2.37
N LYS A 274 -10.23 14.31 2.43
CA LYS A 274 -10.94 13.93 3.66
C LYS A 274 -10.56 12.53 4.14
N PHE A 275 -10.32 11.61 3.21
CA PHE A 275 -9.81 10.28 3.50
C PHE A 275 -8.43 10.35 4.16
N LEU A 276 -7.50 11.15 3.63
CA LEU A 276 -6.18 11.34 4.24
C LEU A 276 -6.27 11.93 5.66
N GLN A 277 -7.14 12.94 5.87
CA GLN A 277 -7.37 13.52 7.20
C GLN A 277 -7.99 12.50 8.17
N SER A 278 -8.88 11.63 7.68
CA SER A 278 -9.47 10.55 8.49
C SER A 278 -8.42 9.50 8.86
N ALA A 279 -7.54 9.12 7.93
CA ALA A 279 -6.43 8.22 8.19
C ALA A 279 -5.44 8.81 9.22
N GLU A 280 -5.17 10.12 9.16
CA GLU A 280 -4.34 10.82 10.14
C GLU A 280 -4.89 10.68 11.56
N MET A 281 -6.21 10.81 11.74
CA MET A 281 -6.86 10.67 13.04
C MET A 281 -6.92 9.22 13.55
N LEU A 282 -6.89 8.24 12.66
CA LEU A 282 -7.00 6.81 12.98
C LEU A 282 -5.64 6.13 13.12
N LYS A 283 -4.53 6.82 12.81
CA LYS A 283 -3.19 6.25 12.94
C LYS A 283 -2.92 5.87 14.41
N PRO A 284 -2.25 4.74 14.67
CA PRO A 284 -1.88 4.38 16.02
C PRO A 284 -0.87 5.38 16.59
N THR A 285 -0.93 5.59 17.90
CA THR A 285 0.06 6.40 18.61
C THR A 285 1.42 5.70 18.58
N THR A 286 2.50 6.48 18.51
CA THR A 286 3.86 5.93 18.55
C THR A 286 4.05 5.20 19.89
N PRO A 287 4.34 3.88 19.88
CA PRO A 287 4.46 3.12 21.12
C PRO A 287 5.66 3.62 21.93
N ILE A 288 5.42 3.99 23.19
CA ILE A 288 6.45 4.40 24.15
C ILE A 288 7.02 3.12 24.77
N ASN A 289 8.35 2.97 24.76
CA ASN A 289 9.01 1.90 25.51
C ASN A 289 8.91 2.22 27.01
N LEU A 290 8.07 1.46 27.75
CA LEU A 290 7.89 1.64 29.20
C LEU A 290 9.17 1.42 30.03
N HIS A 291 10.23 0.83 29.45
CA HIS A 291 11.50 0.62 30.14
C HIS A 291 12.39 1.87 30.23
N ASP A 292 12.12 2.91 29.45
CA ASP A 292 12.77 4.22 29.61
C ASP A 292 11.96 5.08 30.60
N LEU A 293 11.97 4.68 31.87
CA LEU A 293 11.40 5.47 32.97
C LEU A 293 12.34 6.62 33.33
N ASN A 294 12.45 7.58 32.42
CA ASN A 294 12.84 8.94 32.79
C ASN A 294 12.19 9.95 31.82
N PRO A 295 10.86 10.10 31.81
CA PRO A 295 10.22 11.15 31.05
C PRO A 295 10.47 12.47 31.79
N LEU A 296 11.44 13.26 31.31
CA LEU A 296 11.31 14.70 31.43
C LEU A 296 9.98 15.10 30.77
N PRO A 297 9.24 16.08 31.31
CA PRO A 297 7.94 16.51 30.78
C PRO A 297 8.06 17.32 29.48
N GLU A 298 9.02 16.97 28.61
CA GLU A 298 9.00 17.42 27.22
C GLU A 298 8.09 16.47 26.46
N GLU A 299 7.00 17.04 25.93
CA GLU A 299 5.96 16.41 25.13
C GLU A 299 6.42 15.13 24.42
N THR A 300 5.80 14.00 24.72
CA THR A 300 5.94 12.77 23.93
C THR A 300 5.49 13.09 22.51
N THR A 301 6.45 13.53 21.70
CA THR A 301 6.16 14.15 20.40
C THR A 301 5.73 13.05 19.47
N GLU A 302 4.43 12.99 19.24
CA GLU A 302 3.82 12.01 18.36
C GLU A 302 4.40 12.13 16.94
N TYR A 303 4.72 10.99 16.33
CA TYR A 303 5.30 10.97 15.00
C TYR A 303 4.26 11.28 13.91
N TYR A 304 4.65 12.15 12.98
CA TYR A 304 3.93 12.42 11.72
C TYR A 304 4.92 12.44 10.54
N PRO A 305 4.60 11.73 9.44
CA PRO A 305 5.46 11.64 8.28
C PRO A 305 5.40 12.93 7.46
N HIS A 306 6.37 13.08 6.55
CA HIS A 306 6.21 14.02 5.46
C HIS A 306 5.20 13.53 4.43
N ILE A 307 4.42 14.45 3.87
CA ILE A 307 3.53 14.15 2.74
C ILE A 307 3.90 15.03 1.55
N VAL A 308 3.96 14.40 0.37
CA VAL A 308 4.25 15.05 -0.91
C VAL A 308 3.07 14.80 -1.84
N PHE A 309 2.44 15.86 -2.33
CA PHE A 309 1.34 15.79 -3.29
C PHE A 309 1.92 15.82 -4.71
N VAL A 310 1.72 14.73 -5.44
CA VAL A 310 2.12 14.62 -6.84
C VAL A 310 0.88 14.66 -7.71
N GLN A 311 0.74 15.73 -8.48
CA GLN A 311 -0.26 15.82 -9.54
C GLN A 311 0.31 15.25 -10.83
N ASN A 312 -0.03 13.99 -11.08
CA ASN A 312 0.33 13.28 -12.29
C ASN A 312 -0.60 13.70 -13.45
N ARG A 313 -0.17 13.46 -14.69
CA ARG A 313 -0.91 13.85 -15.91
C ARG A 313 -1.29 15.33 -15.95
N SER A 314 -0.44 16.18 -15.35
CA SER A 314 -0.63 17.63 -15.32
C SER A 314 -0.66 18.18 -16.74
N GLN A 315 -1.65 19.02 -17.02
CA GLN A 315 -1.85 19.66 -18.31
C GLN A 315 -1.00 20.93 -18.42
N LYS A 316 -0.82 21.44 -19.64
CA LYS A 316 -0.05 22.66 -19.91
C LYS A 316 -0.45 23.87 -19.05
N ASN A 317 -1.74 24.01 -18.75
CA ASN A 317 -2.28 25.11 -17.95
C ASN A 317 -1.97 24.99 -16.45
N ASP A 318 -1.70 23.78 -15.96
CA ASP A 318 -1.40 23.51 -14.54
C ASP A 318 -0.01 24.04 -14.17
N PHE A 319 0.91 24.10 -15.13
CA PHE A 319 2.26 24.64 -14.96
C PHE A 319 2.32 26.18 -14.94
N SER A 320 1.18 26.88 -15.08
CA SER A 320 1.17 28.34 -14.91
C SER A 320 1.36 28.69 -13.42
N GLU A 321 2.13 29.74 -13.12
CA GLU A 321 2.37 30.16 -11.72
C GLU A 321 1.06 30.44 -10.97
N ASN A 322 0.06 31.02 -11.64
CA ASN A 322 -1.25 31.26 -11.04
C ASN A 322 -1.96 29.95 -10.65
N SER A 323 -1.88 28.91 -11.49
CA SER A 323 -2.45 27.59 -11.18
C SER A 323 -1.73 26.97 -9.98
N ILE A 324 -0.39 26.98 -9.98
CA ILE A 324 0.42 26.42 -8.89
C ILE A 324 0.10 27.13 -7.55
N VAL A 325 0.05 28.46 -7.55
CA VAL A 325 -0.28 29.22 -6.33
C VAL A 325 -1.67 28.87 -5.80
N LYS A 326 -2.68 28.77 -6.67
CA LYS A 326 -4.04 28.35 -6.27
C LYS A 326 -4.07 26.93 -5.72
N MET A 327 -3.30 26.01 -6.32
CA MET A 327 -3.18 24.64 -5.81
C MET A 327 -2.54 24.61 -4.42
N GLU A 328 -1.42 25.33 -4.24
CA GLU A 328 -0.74 25.49 -2.96
C GLU A 328 -1.66 26.09 -1.89
N GLU A 329 -2.40 27.16 -2.19
CA GLU A 329 -3.34 27.81 -1.27
C GLU A 329 -4.50 26.89 -0.86
N THR A 330 -5.07 26.17 -1.83
CA THR A 330 -6.15 25.21 -1.55
C THR A 330 -5.67 24.10 -0.62
N LEU A 331 -4.50 23.51 -0.88
CA LEU A 331 -3.91 22.47 -0.03
C LEU A 331 -3.56 23.02 1.36
N CYS A 332 -2.98 24.22 1.46
CA CYS A 332 -2.73 24.89 2.74
C CYS A 332 -4.02 25.04 3.56
N TYR A 333 -5.12 25.47 2.94
CA TYR A 333 -6.39 25.66 3.63
C TYR A 333 -6.97 24.33 4.15
N VAL A 334 -6.95 23.29 3.31
CA VAL A 334 -7.42 21.95 3.72
C VAL A 334 -6.55 21.38 4.85
N LEU A 335 -5.23 21.54 4.77
CA LEU A 335 -4.27 20.95 5.70
C LEU A 335 -3.92 21.85 6.89
N GLN A 336 -4.58 22.99 7.06
CA GLN A 336 -4.25 23.97 8.11
C GLN A 336 -4.29 23.38 9.54
N LYS A 337 -5.10 22.31 9.75
CA LYS A 337 -5.22 21.59 11.03
C LYS A 337 -4.49 20.25 11.05
N SER A 338 -3.90 19.85 9.93
CA SER A 338 -3.15 18.60 9.83
C SER A 338 -1.80 18.75 10.52
N LYS A 339 -1.37 17.70 11.21
CA LYS A 339 -0.05 17.58 11.84
C LYS A 339 0.98 16.94 10.90
N LEU A 340 0.55 16.48 9.72
CA LEU A 340 1.45 15.97 8.68
C LEU A 340 2.44 17.04 8.23
N LYS A 341 3.67 16.64 7.91
CA LYS A 341 4.72 17.58 7.47
C LYS A 341 4.58 17.83 5.97
N TYR A 342 3.64 18.69 5.59
CA TYR A 342 3.25 18.92 4.19
C TYR A 342 3.97 20.09 3.51
N SER A 343 4.95 20.76 4.12
CA SER A 343 5.60 21.96 3.56
C SER A 343 7.14 21.88 3.61
N GLY A 344 7.80 22.85 2.96
CA GLY A 344 9.22 23.12 3.16
C GLY A 344 10.23 22.37 2.28
N CYS A 345 9.84 21.30 1.59
CA CYS A 345 10.80 20.38 0.97
C CYS A 345 10.70 20.29 -0.57
N VAL A 346 9.48 20.13 -1.09
CA VAL A 346 9.25 19.78 -2.51
C VAL A 346 8.56 20.93 -3.25
N SER A 347 8.95 21.19 -4.50
CA SER A 347 8.35 22.23 -5.34
C SER A 347 8.51 21.91 -6.83
N PRO A 348 7.51 22.24 -7.68
CA PRO A 348 7.60 22.01 -9.12
C PRO A 348 8.54 23.02 -9.82
N ARG A 349 8.91 24.10 -9.12
CA ARG A 349 9.75 25.19 -9.64
C ARG A 349 11.18 24.68 -9.83
N THR A 350 11.66 24.74 -11.07
CA THR A 350 12.96 24.17 -11.49
C THR A 350 14.15 24.99 -11.00
N GLN A 351 13.96 26.29 -10.82
CA GLN A 351 14.97 27.23 -10.33
C GLN A 351 14.38 27.97 -9.13
N ARG A 352 14.81 27.57 -7.93
CA ARG A 352 14.61 28.38 -6.72
C ARG A 352 15.91 29.08 -6.40
N ASN A 353 15.82 30.39 -6.16
CA ASN A 353 16.91 31.07 -5.50
C ASN A 353 16.94 30.63 -4.03
N PRO A 354 18.13 30.44 -3.42
CA PRO A 354 18.25 30.16 -2.00
C PRO A 354 17.60 31.23 -1.08
N LYS A 355 17.33 32.41 -1.63
CA LYS A 355 16.65 33.52 -0.94
C LYS A 355 15.11 33.43 -1.00
N ASP A 356 14.57 32.59 -1.87
CA ASP A 356 13.12 32.42 -1.99
C ASP A 356 12.58 31.72 -0.75
N PRO A 357 11.37 32.09 -0.28
CA PRO A 357 10.77 31.41 0.85
C PRO A 357 10.58 29.92 0.56
N PRO A 358 10.64 29.05 1.60
CA PRO A 358 10.39 27.63 1.45
C PRO A 358 9.00 27.36 0.83
N PRO A 359 8.79 26.21 0.16
CA PRO A 359 7.50 25.86 -0.40
C PRO A 359 6.42 25.87 0.67
N LYS A 360 5.29 26.56 0.39
CA LYS A 360 4.11 26.57 1.28
C LYS A 360 3.55 25.15 1.45
N VAL A 361 3.59 24.36 0.38
CA VAL A 361 3.19 22.96 0.33
C VAL A 361 4.19 22.17 -0.52
N ASN A 362 4.43 20.92 -0.14
CA ASN A 362 5.17 19.92 -0.89
C ASN A 362 4.31 19.43 -2.06
N LEU A 363 4.14 20.29 -3.07
CA LEU A 363 3.42 19.99 -4.30
C LEU A 363 4.43 19.74 -5.42
N PHE A 364 4.15 18.78 -6.30
CA PHE A 364 4.92 18.53 -7.50
C PHE A 364 3.99 18.15 -8.67
N LEU A 365 4.34 18.57 -9.89
CA LEU A 365 3.55 18.34 -11.09
C LEU A 365 4.36 17.48 -12.07
N ILE A 366 3.73 16.43 -12.59
CA ILE A 366 4.31 15.55 -13.62
C ILE A 366 3.38 15.60 -14.84
N PRO A 367 3.87 15.96 -16.04
CA PRO A 367 3.07 15.95 -17.25
C PRO A 367 2.88 14.53 -17.78
N ASP A 368 2.09 14.35 -18.84
CA ASP A 368 2.06 13.07 -19.55
C ASP A 368 3.41 12.75 -20.19
N LYS A 369 3.73 11.45 -20.29
CA LYS A 369 4.93 10.98 -20.97
C LYS A 369 4.78 11.23 -22.46
N GLU A 370 5.77 11.88 -23.04
CA GLU A 370 5.80 12.18 -24.47
C GLU A 370 6.00 10.90 -25.28
N PRO A 371 5.33 10.76 -26.43
CA PRO A 371 5.62 9.66 -27.35
C PRO A 371 7.09 9.78 -27.80
N PRO A 372 7.80 8.66 -28.03
CA PRO A 372 9.14 8.70 -28.57
C PRO A 372 9.15 9.49 -29.89
N ASP A 373 10.21 10.27 -30.14
CA ASP A 373 10.38 11.17 -31.28
C ASP A 373 10.35 10.50 -32.68
N SER A 374 9.90 9.25 -32.80
CA SER A 374 9.89 8.49 -34.06
C SER A 374 8.86 8.99 -35.08
N ASP A 375 7.81 9.68 -34.63
CA ASP A 375 6.64 9.98 -35.47
C ASP A 375 6.50 11.48 -35.81
N SER A 376 7.41 12.33 -35.33
CA SER A 376 7.38 13.76 -35.67
C SER A 376 8.10 14.00 -37.01
N PRO A 377 7.41 14.53 -38.04
CA PRO A 377 8.08 14.86 -39.29
C PRO A 377 9.17 15.92 -39.02
N VAL A 378 10.36 15.68 -39.58
CA VAL A 378 11.64 16.40 -39.40
C VAL A 378 11.55 17.94 -39.53
N ASN A 379 10.42 18.48 -40.00
CA ASN A 379 10.20 19.90 -40.29
C ASN A 379 9.14 20.61 -39.42
N ARG A 380 8.68 20.04 -38.30
CA ARG A 380 7.87 20.79 -37.32
C ARG A 380 8.73 21.30 -36.18
N PHE A 381 8.69 22.61 -35.93
CA PHE A 381 9.16 23.17 -34.67
C PHE A 381 8.44 22.45 -33.52
N PRO A 382 9.18 22.05 -32.45
CA PRO A 382 8.55 21.41 -31.30
C PRO A 382 7.50 22.35 -30.71
N GLU A 383 6.35 21.79 -30.35
CA GLU A 383 5.28 22.56 -29.72
C GLU A 383 5.81 23.24 -28.46
N TYR A 384 5.49 24.53 -28.27
CA TYR A 384 5.92 25.28 -27.09
C TYR A 384 5.33 24.66 -25.81
N LYS A 385 6.20 24.02 -25.03
CA LYS A 385 5.90 23.46 -23.72
C LYS A 385 6.21 24.50 -22.64
N ILE A 386 5.30 24.66 -21.68
CA ILE A 386 5.47 25.57 -20.53
C ILE A 386 6.33 24.89 -19.43
N HIS A 387 6.64 23.61 -19.60
CA HIS A 387 7.40 22.79 -18.66
C HIS A 387 8.68 22.22 -19.29
N PRO A 388 9.71 21.89 -18.50
CA PRO A 388 11.00 21.39 -19.00
C PRO A 388 10.95 19.98 -19.61
N GLY A 389 9.84 19.26 -19.46
CA GLY A 389 9.61 17.92 -20.02
C GLY A 389 9.49 16.84 -18.95
N TYR A 390 8.90 15.70 -19.32
CA TYR A 390 8.63 14.57 -18.42
C TYR A 390 9.88 14.10 -17.68
N LYS A 391 10.93 13.75 -18.43
CA LYS A 391 12.18 13.20 -17.90
C LYS A 391 12.81 14.08 -16.83
N TYR A 392 13.04 15.35 -17.15
CA TYR A 392 13.64 16.30 -16.23
C TYR A 392 12.82 16.44 -14.94
N LEU A 393 11.48 16.51 -15.05
CA LEU A 393 10.61 16.62 -13.88
C LEU A 393 10.62 15.34 -13.03
N THR A 394 10.66 14.17 -13.64
CA THR A 394 10.75 12.88 -12.91
C THR A 394 12.08 12.71 -12.17
N GLU A 395 13.19 13.13 -12.78
CA GLU A 395 14.51 13.16 -12.13
C GLU A 395 14.55 14.19 -11.00
N LEU A 396 13.97 15.37 -11.23
CA LEU A 396 13.87 16.42 -10.21
C LEU A 396 13.03 15.99 -9.01
N LEU A 397 11.88 15.35 -9.24
CA LEU A 397 11.05 14.78 -8.18
C LEU A 397 11.84 13.77 -7.35
N SER A 398 12.49 12.80 -8.02
CA SER A 398 13.26 11.76 -7.36
C SER A 398 14.35 12.37 -6.48
N ARG A 399 15.10 13.35 -7.00
CA ARG A 399 16.13 14.07 -6.25
C ARG A 399 15.55 14.78 -5.02
N GLN A 400 14.44 15.50 -5.17
CA GLN A 400 13.82 16.23 -4.07
C GLN A 400 13.30 15.28 -2.98
N VAL A 401 12.58 14.21 -3.36
CA VAL A 401 12.05 13.22 -2.41
C VAL A 401 13.17 12.48 -1.68
N LEU A 402 14.19 12.02 -2.39
CA LEU A 402 15.33 11.30 -1.78
C LEU A 402 16.17 12.19 -0.83
N SER A 403 16.07 13.51 -0.98
CA SER A 403 16.74 14.49 -0.12
C SER A 403 15.92 14.96 1.09
N MET A 404 14.71 14.42 1.29
CA MET A 404 13.85 14.85 2.38
C MET A 404 14.41 14.47 3.76
N PRO A 405 14.06 15.25 4.81
CA PRO A 405 14.52 14.97 6.17
C PRO A 405 14.08 13.58 6.66
N ARG A 406 15.01 12.86 7.29
CA ARG A 406 14.79 11.55 7.91
C ARG A 406 14.56 11.71 9.40
N SER A 407 13.33 11.98 9.81
CA SER A 407 12.98 12.04 11.24
C SER A 407 12.76 10.65 11.82
N LEU A 408 13.21 10.42 13.06
CA LEU A 408 13.04 9.14 13.75
C LEU A 408 11.55 8.75 13.84
N LEU A 409 11.24 7.50 13.46
CA LEU A 409 9.88 6.94 13.52
C LEU A 409 9.42 6.66 14.96
N THR A 410 10.37 6.31 15.82
CA THR A 410 10.17 6.01 17.25
C THR A 410 11.10 6.86 18.11
N HIS A 411 10.90 6.85 19.43
CA HIS A 411 11.78 7.55 20.38
C HIS A 411 13.24 7.08 20.30
N THR A 412 13.47 5.84 19.87
CA THR A 412 14.79 5.28 19.60
C THR A 412 15.02 5.13 18.09
N ALA A 413 16.27 5.20 17.67
CA ALA A 413 16.64 4.87 16.30
C ALA A 413 16.42 3.37 16.05
N LEU A 414 15.77 3.04 14.94
CA LEU A 414 15.56 1.66 14.50
C LEU A 414 16.67 1.26 13.52
N THR A 415 17.01 -0.02 13.49
CA THR A 415 17.66 -0.62 12.31
C THR A 415 16.59 -1.01 11.29
N GLU A 416 16.97 -1.33 10.06
CA GLU A 416 15.99 -1.79 9.06
C GLU A 416 15.24 -3.07 9.52
N LYS A 417 15.95 -4.04 10.11
CA LYS A 417 15.29 -5.24 10.69
C LYS A 417 14.36 -4.90 11.85
N ASN A 418 14.78 -4.00 12.74
CA ASN A 418 13.91 -3.56 13.84
C ASN A 418 12.71 -2.76 13.32
N TRP A 419 12.87 -1.99 12.23
CA TRP A 419 11.79 -1.33 11.52
C TRP A 419 10.79 -2.33 10.94
N PHE A 420 11.26 -3.45 10.40
CA PHE A 420 10.39 -4.51 9.89
C PHE A 420 9.52 -5.12 11.00
N HIS A 421 10.15 -5.52 12.12
CA HIS A 421 9.42 -6.04 13.27
C HIS A 421 8.48 -5.01 13.90
N TYR A 422 8.92 -3.74 13.97
CA TYR A 422 8.07 -2.63 14.37
C TYR A 422 6.84 -2.52 13.46
N SER A 423 7.05 -2.54 12.15
CA SER A 423 5.98 -2.44 11.14
C SER A 423 4.99 -3.60 11.25
N ALA A 424 5.47 -4.83 11.43
CA ALA A 424 4.61 -6.00 11.67
C ALA A 424 3.69 -5.81 12.89
N ARG A 425 4.24 -5.30 14.00
CA ARG A 425 3.47 -5.01 15.21
C ARG A 425 2.46 -3.88 14.99
N ILE A 426 2.83 -2.83 14.26
CA ILE A 426 1.91 -1.75 13.92
C ILE A 426 0.77 -2.26 13.02
N TRP A 427 1.07 -3.08 12.03
CA TRP A 427 0.06 -3.70 11.17
C TRP A 427 -0.98 -4.49 11.98
N GLU A 428 -0.53 -5.35 12.88
CA GLU A 428 -1.42 -6.10 13.79
C GLU A 428 -2.24 -5.19 14.71
N THR A 429 -1.63 -4.11 15.19
CA THR A 429 -2.28 -3.11 16.05
C THR A 429 -3.39 -2.40 15.29
N VAL A 430 -3.15 -2.00 14.04
CA VAL A 430 -4.13 -1.36 13.16
C VAL A 430 -5.29 -2.31 12.86
N LYS A 431 -5.01 -3.58 12.51
CA LYS A 431 -6.07 -4.58 12.22
C LYS A 431 -6.97 -4.86 13.41
N LYS A 432 -6.42 -4.86 14.63
CA LYS A 432 -7.16 -5.15 15.87
C LYS A 432 -7.70 -3.90 16.56
N SER A 433 -7.46 -2.71 16.01
CA SER A 433 -7.83 -1.45 16.65
C SER A 433 -9.34 -1.25 16.68
N THR A 434 -9.87 -1.01 17.87
CA THR A 434 -11.30 -0.72 18.09
C THR A 434 -11.70 0.64 17.52
N LEU A 435 -10.76 1.57 17.33
CA LEU A 435 -11.03 2.90 16.77
C LEU A 435 -11.59 2.81 15.35
N PHE A 436 -11.12 1.86 14.53
CA PHE A 436 -11.66 1.65 13.19
C PHE A 436 -13.09 1.09 13.25
N LEU A 437 -13.39 0.23 14.23
CA LEU A 437 -14.74 -0.30 14.44
C LEU A 437 -15.70 0.80 14.93
N GLU A 438 -15.25 1.68 15.81
CA GLU A 438 -16.02 2.84 16.26
C GLU A 438 -16.28 3.83 15.13
N TYR A 439 -15.25 4.15 14.33
CA TYR A 439 -15.40 4.99 13.15
C TYR A 439 -16.39 4.38 12.15
N ASN A 440 -16.30 3.08 11.89
CA ASN A 440 -17.24 2.37 11.02
C ASN A 440 -18.69 2.42 11.54
N ARG A 441 -18.92 2.36 12.85
CA ARG A 441 -20.27 2.47 13.44
C ARG A 441 -20.92 3.85 13.22
N LEU A 442 -20.12 4.88 12.96
CA LEU A 442 -20.59 6.23 12.67
C LEU A 442 -20.84 6.47 11.18
N LEU A 443 -20.45 5.53 10.32
CA LEU A 443 -20.76 5.60 8.90
C LEU A 443 -22.23 5.24 8.64
N PRO A 444 -22.89 5.96 7.72
CA PRO A 444 -24.31 5.78 7.41
C PRO A 444 -24.63 4.44 6.74
#